data_AF-A0A413W9B4-F1
#
_entry.id   AF-A0A413W9B4-F1
#
_cell.length_a   1.000
_cell.length_b   1.000
_cell.length_c   1.000
_cell.angle_alpha   90.00
_cell.angle_beta   90.00
_cell.angle_gamma   90.00
#
_symmetry.space_group_name_H-M   'P 1'
#
loop_
_entity.id
_entity.type
_entity.pdbx_description
1 polymer ?
#
loop_
_entity_poly.entity_id
_entity_poly.type
_entity_poly.pdbx_seq_one_letter_code
_entity_poly.pdbx_strand_id
1 'polypeptide(L)'
;MFKKLKEKKGFTLVELIVVLVILAILAALLIPALTGYIDKAKNKSIVADTRQAVMAAQTLVDEKYAKNDVGVAVTVGADKDVTYVAVKNLSEVTGDIKSIELNTEKSGDNEIGTKVVKLVYVKGNKKCTYDPNATNKSGFSDGDYNVERYTAGK
;
A
#
# COMPACT_ATOMS: atom_id res chain seq x y z
N MET A 1 -72.67 3.42 -24.03
CA MET A 1 -71.61 2.90 -23.13
C MET A 1 -70.45 3.89 -23.10
N PHE A 2 -70.32 4.72 -22.05
CA PHE A 2 -69.16 5.61 -21.88
C PHE A 2 -68.00 4.81 -21.28
N LYS A 3 -66.96 4.58 -22.08
CA LYS A 3 -65.73 3.91 -21.66
C LYS A 3 -64.91 4.90 -20.80
N LYS A 4 -64.89 4.69 -19.48
CA LYS A 4 -64.05 5.48 -18.55
C LYS A 4 -62.58 5.37 -18.98
N LEU A 5 -62.01 6.48 -19.45
CA LEU A 5 -60.56 6.63 -19.59
C LEU A 5 -59.97 6.54 -18.18
N LYS A 6 -59.17 5.51 -17.91
CA LYS A 6 -58.40 5.40 -16.66
C LYS A 6 -57.51 6.63 -16.56
N GLU A 7 -57.73 7.47 -15.55
CA GLU A 7 -56.82 8.56 -15.24
C GLU A 7 -55.44 7.98 -14.93
N LYS A 8 -54.47 8.25 -15.81
CA LYS A 8 -53.07 8.00 -15.49
C LYS A 8 -52.67 9.05 -14.46
N LYS A 9 -52.55 8.66 -13.20
CA LYS A 9 -51.92 9.50 -12.17
C LYS A 9 -50.47 9.75 -12.60
N GLY A 10 -50.21 10.92 -13.17
CA GLY A 10 -48.87 11.36 -13.54
C GLY A 10 -48.10 11.77 -12.30
N PHE A 11 -46.80 11.45 -12.28
CA PHE A 11 -45.87 11.95 -11.29
C PHE A 11 -45.70 13.46 -11.46
N THR A 12 -45.81 14.23 -10.39
CA THR A 12 -45.68 15.70 -10.48
C THR A 12 -44.20 16.09 -10.53
N LEU A 13 -43.88 17.17 -11.25
CA LEU A 13 -42.50 17.70 -11.28
C LEU A 13 -42.02 18.11 -9.88
N VAL A 14 -42.94 18.54 -9.02
CA VAL A 14 -42.65 18.95 -7.64
C VAL A 14 -42.17 17.75 -6.81
N GLU A 15 -42.85 16.59 -6.91
CA GLU A 15 -42.43 15.36 -6.23
C GLU A 15 -41.01 14.94 -6.66
N LEU A 16 -40.68 15.12 -7.94
CA LEU A 16 -39.34 14.79 -8.44
C LEU A 16 -38.27 15.73 -7.88
N ILE A 17 -38.54 17.04 -7.85
CA ILE A 17 -37.59 18.04 -7.36
C ILE A 17 -37.34 17.86 -5.86
N VAL A 18 -38.37 17.62 -5.05
CA VAL A 18 -38.20 17.40 -3.60
C VAL A 18 -37.32 16.19 -3.32
N VAL A 19 -37.50 15.10 -4.07
CA VAL A 19 -36.65 13.89 -3.93
C VAL A 19 -35.20 14.19 -4.31
N LEU A 20 -34.95 14.89 -5.42
CA LEU A 20 -33.59 15.27 -5.82
C LEU A 20 -32.90 16.16 -4.78
N VAL A 21 -33.64 17.09 -4.16
CA VAL A 21 -33.13 17.94 -3.08
C VAL A 21 -32.72 17.11 -1.87
N ILE A 22 -33.54 16.15 -1.44
CA ILE A 22 -33.20 15.27 -0.30
C ILE A 22 -31.99 14.40 -0.64
N LEU A 23 -31.93 13.80 -1.83
CA LEU A 23 -30.78 13.01 -2.28
C LEU A 23 -29.49 13.84 -2.33
N ALA A 24 -29.57 15.10 -2.77
CA ALA A 24 -28.42 16.00 -2.79
C ALA A 24 -27.88 16.30 -1.38
N ILE A 25 -28.76 16.55 -0.41
CA ILE A 25 -28.36 16.78 0.99
C ILE A 25 -27.71 15.54 1.60
N LEU A 26 -28.30 14.36 1.39
CA LEU A 26 -27.74 13.09 1.88
C LEU A 26 -26.37 12.80 1.25
N ALA A 27 -26.24 12.99 -0.05
CA ALA A 27 -24.97 12.80 -0.76
C ALA A 27 -23.89 13.75 -0.23
N ALA A 28 -24.22 15.03 0.01
CA ALA A 28 -23.27 16.02 0.51
C ALA A 28 -22.67 15.64 1.87
N LEU A 29 -23.44 15.01 2.76
CA LEU A 29 -22.97 14.56 4.07
C LEU A 29 -22.20 13.23 3.99
N LEU A 30 -22.62 12.32 3.12
CA LEU A 30 -22.04 10.96 3.01
C LEU A 30 -20.72 10.92 2.27
N ILE A 31 -20.55 11.72 1.20
CA ILE A 31 -19.36 11.67 0.33
C ILE A 31 -18.05 11.89 1.10
N PRO A 32 -17.90 12.93 1.95
CA PRO A 32 -16.65 13.17 2.67
C PRO A 32 -16.26 12.00 3.58
N ALA A 33 -17.22 11.45 4.34
CA ALA A 33 -16.99 10.31 5.20
C ALA A 33 -16.54 9.07 4.39
N LEU A 34 -17.23 8.78 3.28
CA LEU A 34 -16.91 7.65 2.42
C LEU A 34 -15.49 7.76 1.82
N THR A 35 -15.10 8.95 1.37
CA THR A 35 -13.75 9.17 0.80
C THR A 35 -12.65 8.87 1.81
N GLY A 36 -12.81 9.27 3.08
CA GLY A 36 -11.85 8.96 4.14
C GLY A 36 -11.72 7.46 4.44
N TYR A 37 -12.83 6.72 4.45
CA TYR A 37 -12.80 5.26 4.63
C TYR A 37 -12.11 4.54 3.47
N ILE A 38 -12.38 4.97 2.24
CA ILE A 38 -11.72 4.43 1.05
C ILE A 38 -10.21 4.67 1.14
N ASP A 39 -9.78 5.86 1.57
CA ASP A 39 -8.36 6.17 1.70
C ASP A 39 -7.67 5.35 2.80
N LYS A 40 -8.33 5.14 3.94
CA LYS A 40 -7.84 4.26 5.00
C LYS A 40 -7.74 2.81 4.55
N ALA A 41 -8.73 2.31 3.80
CA ALA A 41 -8.71 0.96 3.23
C ALA A 41 -7.55 0.80 2.23
N LYS A 42 -7.34 1.79 1.36
CA LYS A 42 -6.17 1.83 0.45
C LYS A 42 -4.85 1.85 1.22
N ASN A 43 -4.75 2.61 2.32
CA ASN A 43 -3.57 2.62 3.18
C ASN A 43 -3.31 1.26 3.83
N LYS A 44 -4.34 0.58 4.32
CA LYS A 44 -4.21 -0.78 4.88
C LYS A 44 -3.80 -1.80 3.82
N SER A 45 -4.35 -1.70 2.60
CA SER A 45 -3.97 -2.57 1.48
C SER A 45 -2.50 -2.42 1.12
N ILE A 46 -1.98 -1.19 0.97
CA ILE A 46 -0.56 -1.01 0.65
C ILE A 46 0.36 -1.48 1.80
N VAL A 47 -0.06 -1.35 3.07
CA VAL A 47 0.67 -1.92 4.21
C VAL A 47 0.72 -3.45 4.12
N ALA A 48 -0.38 -4.11 3.76
CA ALA A 48 -0.42 -5.56 3.59
C ALA A 48 0.51 -6.03 2.46
N ASP A 49 0.46 -5.39 1.29
CA ASP A 49 1.40 -5.66 0.19
C ASP A 49 2.86 -5.47 0.65
N THR A 50 3.14 -4.40 1.40
CA THR A 50 4.49 -4.11 1.90
C THR A 50 4.96 -5.17 2.88
N ARG A 51 4.08 -5.67 3.76
CA ARG A 51 4.38 -6.80 4.66
C ARG A 51 4.79 -8.04 3.87
N GLN A 52 4.04 -8.38 2.82
CA GLN A 52 4.39 -9.51 1.94
C GLN A 52 5.76 -9.30 1.29
N ALA A 53 6.05 -8.09 0.79
CA ALA A 53 7.34 -7.75 0.20
C ALA A 53 8.49 -7.85 1.22
N VAL A 54 8.29 -7.41 2.48
CA VAL A 54 9.30 -7.51 3.54
C VAL A 54 9.58 -8.98 3.88
N MET A 55 8.54 -9.80 4.02
CA MET A 55 8.71 -11.23 4.28
C MET A 55 9.46 -11.94 3.14
N ALA A 56 9.07 -11.67 1.90
CA ALA A 56 9.75 -12.22 0.72
C ALA A 56 11.22 -11.76 0.64
N ALA A 57 11.50 -10.49 0.92
CA ALA A 57 12.86 -9.97 0.96
C ALA A 57 13.68 -10.69 2.02
N GLN A 58 13.14 -10.85 3.23
CA GLN A 58 13.82 -11.55 4.32
C GLN A 58 14.10 -13.00 3.96
N THR A 59 13.13 -13.72 3.39
CA THR A 59 13.32 -15.12 2.95
C THR A 59 14.44 -15.26 1.92
N LEU A 60 14.52 -14.37 0.93
CA LEU A 60 15.59 -14.40 -0.07
C LEU A 60 16.95 -14.05 0.54
N VAL A 61 16.99 -13.12 1.47
CA VAL A 61 18.22 -12.77 2.20
C VAL A 61 18.69 -13.97 3.02
N ASP A 62 17.80 -14.65 3.74
CA ASP A 62 18.12 -15.83 4.55
C ASP A 62 18.63 -16.99 3.68
N GLU A 63 18.01 -17.23 2.52
CA GLU A 63 18.44 -18.26 1.58
C GLU A 63 19.86 -17.99 1.04
N LYS A 64 20.16 -16.73 0.70
CA LYS A 64 21.48 -16.34 0.21
C LYS A 64 22.52 -16.37 1.32
N TYR A 65 22.16 -15.92 2.51
CA TYR A 65 23.04 -15.98 3.67
C TYR A 65 23.48 -17.41 3.98
N ALA A 66 22.56 -18.39 3.89
CA ALA A 66 22.86 -19.80 4.12
C ALA A 66 23.75 -20.45 3.04
N LYS A 67 23.81 -19.87 1.83
CA LYS A 67 24.58 -20.41 0.70
C LYS A 67 25.95 -19.75 0.54
N ASN A 68 26.12 -18.54 1.07
CA ASN A 68 27.36 -17.79 0.97
C ASN A 68 28.42 -18.32 1.94
N ASP A 69 29.69 -18.13 1.58
CA ASP A 69 30.80 -18.44 2.47
C ASP A 69 30.75 -17.59 3.74
N VAL A 70 31.30 -18.15 4.83
CA VAL A 70 31.33 -17.48 6.14
C VAL A 70 32.01 -16.11 6.01
N GLY A 71 31.29 -15.05 6.41
CA GLY A 71 31.78 -13.67 6.38
C GLY A 71 31.51 -12.91 5.08
N VAL A 72 30.82 -13.50 4.11
CA VAL A 72 30.38 -12.78 2.90
C VAL A 72 29.01 -12.13 3.14
N ALA A 73 28.94 -10.81 2.96
CA ALA A 73 27.71 -10.04 3.09
C ALA A 73 26.69 -10.39 2.00
N VAL A 74 25.42 -10.55 2.36
CA VAL A 74 24.33 -10.57 1.38
C VAL A 74 24.04 -9.14 0.93
N THR A 75 23.97 -8.94 -0.38
CA THR A 75 23.72 -7.63 -0.98
C THR A 75 22.37 -7.58 -1.70
N VAL A 76 21.71 -6.41 -1.68
CA VAL A 76 20.40 -6.19 -2.32
C VAL A 76 20.47 -5.06 -3.34
N GLY A 77 19.92 -5.26 -4.53
CA GLY A 77 20.03 -4.30 -5.63
C GLY A 77 19.71 -4.89 -7.00
N ALA A 78 19.77 -4.09 -8.06
CA ALA A 78 19.43 -4.52 -9.42
C ALA A 78 20.28 -5.71 -9.93
N ASP A 79 21.54 -5.80 -9.49
CA ASP A 79 22.51 -6.82 -9.92
C ASP A 79 23.22 -7.47 -8.72
N LYS A 80 22.48 -7.70 -7.63
CA LYS A 80 23.01 -8.23 -6.37
C LYS A 80 22.39 -9.58 -6.03
N ASP A 81 22.80 -10.18 -4.90
CA ASP A 81 22.36 -11.51 -4.47
C ASP A 81 20.83 -11.62 -4.39
N VAL A 82 20.19 -10.56 -3.89
CA VAL A 82 18.75 -10.40 -3.86
C VAL A 82 18.36 -9.22 -4.75
N THR A 83 17.58 -9.49 -5.79
CA THR A 83 17.09 -8.44 -6.70
C THR A 83 15.68 -7.99 -6.36
N TYR A 84 15.36 -6.72 -6.63
CA TYR A 84 14.01 -6.20 -6.43
C TYR A 84 12.96 -6.95 -7.26
N VAL A 85 13.36 -7.46 -8.42
CA VAL A 85 12.50 -8.30 -9.28
C VAL A 85 12.21 -9.64 -8.61
N ALA A 86 13.22 -10.30 -8.01
CA ALA A 86 13.02 -11.56 -7.30
C ALA A 86 12.07 -11.38 -6.10
N VAL A 87 12.24 -10.31 -5.32
CA VAL A 87 11.34 -10.00 -4.20
C VAL A 87 9.93 -9.71 -4.69
N LYS A 88 9.77 -8.94 -5.77
CA LYS A 88 8.45 -8.66 -6.36
C LYS A 88 7.75 -9.93 -6.83
N ASN A 89 8.47 -10.82 -7.48
CA ASN A 89 7.92 -12.09 -7.96
C ASN A 89 7.51 -13.01 -6.81
N LEU A 90 8.34 -13.11 -5.76
CA LEU A 90 8.04 -13.96 -4.60
C LEU A 90 6.89 -13.42 -3.74
N SER A 91 6.75 -12.10 -3.67
CA SER A 91 5.67 -11.46 -2.88
C SER A 91 4.36 -11.29 -3.65
N GLU A 92 4.35 -11.56 -4.96
CA GLU A 92 3.18 -11.40 -5.85
C GLU A 92 2.54 -10.00 -5.79
N VAL A 93 3.33 -8.98 -5.42
CA VAL A 93 2.84 -7.61 -5.27
C VAL A 93 2.75 -6.90 -6.61
N THR A 94 1.73 -6.07 -6.76
CA THR A 94 1.44 -5.35 -8.02
C THR A 94 2.23 -4.07 -8.18
N GLY A 95 2.68 -3.45 -7.08
CA GLY A 95 3.49 -2.24 -7.08
C GLY A 95 4.98 -2.50 -7.29
N ASP A 96 5.79 -1.48 -7.04
CA ASP A 96 7.23 -1.51 -7.25
C ASP A 96 7.97 -1.35 -5.93
N ILE A 97 9.02 -2.16 -5.76
CA ILE A 97 9.96 -2.03 -4.65
C ILE A 97 11.05 -1.05 -5.09
N LYS A 98 11.19 0.05 -4.37
CA LYS A 98 12.14 1.13 -4.70
C LYS A 98 13.47 0.98 -3.99
N SER A 99 13.45 0.51 -2.75
CA SER A 99 14.68 0.23 -2.01
C SER A 99 14.41 -0.83 -0.94
N ILE A 100 15.48 -1.57 -0.63
CA ILE A 100 15.57 -2.49 0.49
C ILE A 100 16.93 -2.23 1.12
N GLU A 101 16.95 -1.97 2.42
CA GLU A 101 18.17 -1.82 3.22
C GLU A 101 18.21 -2.97 4.23
N LEU A 102 19.39 -3.59 4.35
CA LEU A 102 19.67 -4.60 5.36
C LEU A 102 20.44 -3.95 6.51
N ASN A 103 20.38 -4.55 7.70
CA ASN A 103 21.33 -4.24 8.75
C ASN A 103 22.76 -4.49 8.27
N THR A 104 23.72 -3.83 8.90
CA THR A 104 25.14 -4.13 8.75
C THR A 104 25.64 -4.56 10.12
N GLU A 105 25.64 -5.86 10.37
CA GLU A 105 26.18 -6.43 11.61
C GLU A 105 27.63 -6.87 11.37
N LYS A 106 28.54 -6.46 12.25
CA LYS A 106 29.94 -6.89 12.16
C LYS A 106 30.07 -8.33 12.62
N SER A 107 30.65 -9.16 11.77
CA SER A 107 31.17 -10.48 12.14
C SER A 107 32.66 -10.50 11.83
N GLY A 108 33.48 -10.25 12.84
CA GLY A 108 34.91 -9.96 12.65
C GLY A 108 35.13 -8.63 11.90
N ASP A 109 35.97 -8.65 10.87
CA ASP A 109 36.24 -7.49 9.99
C ASP A 109 35.20 -7.31 8.85
N ASN A 110 34.25 -8.24 8.71
CA ASN A 110 33.26 -8.22 7.65
C ASN A 110 31.89 -7.70 8.13
N GLU A 111 31.22 -6.91 7.30
CA GLU A 111 29.83 -6.47 7.52
C GLU A 111 28.87 -7.48 6.90
N ILE A 112 27.93 -8.00 7.67
CA ILE A 112 26.95 -8.98 7.22
C ILE A 112 25.55 -8.35 7.23
N GLY A 113 24.87 -8.41 6.09
CA GLY A 113 23.43 -8.13 5.99
C GLY A 113 22.60 -9.37 6.25
N THR A 114 21.84 -9.38 7.35
CA THR A 114 21.03 -10.52 7.80
C THR A 114 19.55 -10.20 7.94
N LYS A 115 19.18 -8.95 8.20
CA LYS A 115 17.82 -8.53 8.49
C LYS A 115 17.43 -7.32 7.67
N VAL A 116 16.24 -7.36 7.07
CA VAL A 116 15.65 -6.20 6.41
C VAL A 116 15.33 -5.13 7.47
N VAL A 117 16.01 -3.98 7.39
CA VAL A 117 15.79 -2.83 8.30
C VAL A 117 14.94 -1.75 7.65
N LYS A 118 14.90 -1.70 6.33
CA LYS A 118 14.05 -0.77 5.61
C LYS A 118 13.59 -1.33 4.29
N LEU A 119 12.33 -1.11 3.95
CA LEU A 119 11.80 -1.43 2.63
C LEU A 119 10.84 -0.34 2.17
N VAL A 120 11.04 0.17 0.96
CA VAL A 120 10.16 1.16 0.35
C VAL A 120 9.39 0.52 -0.80
N TYR A 121 8.08 0.41 -0.62
CA TYR A 121 7.14 -0.09 -1.62
C TYR A 121 6.25 1.04 -2.12
N VAL A 122 6.05 1.12 -3.43
CA VAL A 122 5.24 2.15 -4.08
C VAL A 122 4.13 1.50 -4.89
N LYS A 123 2.90 1.97 -4.68
CA LYS A 123 1.73 1.55 -5.47
C LYS A 123 0.88 2.77 -5.81
N GLY A 124 0.86 3.13 -7.09
CA GLY A 124 0.19 4.33 -7.57
C GLY A 124 0.77 5.60 -6.94
N ASN A 125 -0.08 6.38 -6.29
CA ASN A 125 0.29 7.65 -5.65
C ASN A 125 0.61 7.51 -4.15
N LYS A 126 0.85 6.29 -3.66
CA LYS A 126 1.20 6.01 -2.26
C LYS A 126 2.53 5.27 -2.19
N LYS A 127 3.33 5.63 -1.19
CA LYS A 127 4.57 4.97 -0.80
C LYS A 127 4.38 4.46 0.62
N CYS A 128 4.63 3.18 0.84
CA CYS A 128 4.71 2.59 2.17
C CYS A 128 6.17 2.27 2.48
N THR A 129 6.64 2.77 3.62
CA THR A 129 7.98 2.52 4.13
C THR A 129 7.86 1.63 5.36
N TYR A 130 8.46 0.45 5.31
CA TYR A 130 8.74 -0.34 6.50
C TYR A 130 10.04 0.16 7.12
N ASP A 131 10.01 0.55 8.38
CA ASP A 131 11.17 0.93 9.18
C ASP A 131 10.82 0.75 10.68
N PRO A 132 11.33 -0.32 11.34
CA PRO A 132 11.05 -0.59 12.75
C PRO A 132 11.77 0.37 13.69
N ASN A 133 12.79 1.10 13.21
CA ASN A 133 13.56 2.05 14.01
C ASN A 133 13.13 3.50 13.77
N ALA A 134 12.13 3.73 12.91
CA ALA A 134 11.62 5.06 12.62
C ALA A 134 11.05 5.73 13.88
N THR A 135 11.74 6.78 14.33
CA THR A 135 11.32 7.63 15.45
C THR A 135 10.28 8.68 15.03
N ASN A 136 10.28 9.06 13.74
CA ASN A 136 9.33 10.00 13.16
C ASN A 136 8.43 9.27 12.17
N LYS A 137 7.13 9.20 12.46
CA LYS A 137 6.12 8.60 11.59
C LYS A 137 5.21 9.70 11.05
N SER A 138 5.27 9.95 9.75
CA SER A 138 4.49 10.99 9.06
C SER A 138 3.42 10.37 8.17
N GLY A 139 2.17 10.80 8.32
CA GLY A 139 1.06 10.27 7.53
C GLY A 139 0.33 9.13 8.23
N PHE A 140 -0.06 8.09 7.47
CA PHE A 140 -0.78 6.95 8.03
C PHE A 140 0.23 5.89 8.52
N SER A 141 0.28 5.67 9.82
CA SER A 141 1.14 4.67 10.44
C SER A 141 0.35 3.43 10.88
N ASP A 142 0.94 2.25 10.69
CA ASP A 142 0.43 0.96 11.17
C ASP A 142 1.58 0.09 11.70
N GLY A 143 1.95 0.28 12.97
CA GLY A 143 3.17 -0.30 13.53
C GLY A 143 4.41 0.30 12.84
N ASP A 144 5.27 -0.55 12.31
CA ASP A 144 6.53 -0.17 11.63
C ASP A 144 6.33 0.28 10.18
N TYR A 145 5.08 0.38 9.73
CA TYR A 145 4.72 0.70 8.35
C TYR A 145 4.15 2.10 8.28
N ASN A 146 4.79 2.96 7.50
CA ASN A 146 4.37 4.35 7.32
C ASN A 146 3.99 4.63 5.86
N VAL A 147 2.76 5.09 5.64
CA VAL A 147 2.19 5.37 4.31
C VAL A 147 2.08 6.87 4.08
N GLU A 148 2.68 7.30 2.97
CA GLU A 148 2.74 8.69 2.55
C GLU A 148 2.33 8.84 1.09
N ARG A 149 2.00 10.08 0.71
CA ARG A 149 1.79 10.41 -0.70
C ARG A 149 3.11 10.29 -1.45
N TYR A 150 3.08 9.60 -2.59
CA TYR A 150 4.21 9.46 -3.49
C TYR A 150 4.01 10.33 -4.72
N THR A 151 5.03 11.12 -5.03
CA THR A 151 5.17 11.79 -6.31
C THR A 151 6.47 11.26 -6.90
N ALA A 152 6.38 10.53 -8.02
CA ALA A 152 7.59 10.17 -8.76
C ALA A 152 8.29 11.48 -9.13
N GLY A 153 9.58 11.60 -8.77
CA GLY A 153 10.36 12.79 -9.07
C GLY A 153 10.25 13.13 -10.56
N LYS A 154 10.15 14.43 -10.85
CA LYS A 154 10.51 14.96 -12.16
C LYS A 154 11.95 14.58 -12.50
#